data_AF-A0A2W4I0S9-F1
#
_entry.id   AF-A0A2W4I0S9-F1
#
_cell.length_a   1.000
_cell.length_b   1.000
_cell.length_c   1.000
_cell.angle_alpha   90.00
_cell.angle_beta   90.00
_cell.angle_gamma   90.00
#
_symmetry.space_group_name_H-M   'P 1'
#
loop_
_entity.id
_entity.type
_entity.pdbx_description
1 polymer ?
#
loop_
_entity_poly.entity_id
_entity_poly.type
_entity_poly.pdbx_seq_one_letter_code
_entity_poly.pdbx_strand_id
1 'polypeptide(L)'
;IYITRLVGGSKSFIYGPFIVQGIIYSIFSFFVSLLIFLLLLKNLNIAFGEYFQFEVSKNLTFLQLIIFIFIGGISGYLSSRKYLKELK
;
A
#
# COMPACT_ATOMS: atom_id res chain seq x y z
N ILE A 1 17.60 4.55 12.48
CA ILE A 1 17.16 3.85 13.71
C ILE A 1 18.24 3.92 14.81
N TYR A 2 19.46 3.42 14.58
CA TYR A 2 20.55 3.46 15.58
C TYR A 2 20.90 4.88 16.05
N ILE A 3 21.19 5.79 15.11
CA ILE A 3 21.47 7.21 15.40
C ILE A 3 20.28 7.84 16.14
N THR A 4 19.06 7.64 15.64
CA THR A 4 17.83 8.19 16.25
C THR A 4 17.62 7.72 17.69
N ARG A 5 18.03 6.49 18.03
CA ARG A 5 18.02 5.97 19.41
C ARG A 5 19.13 6.60 20.27
N LEU A 6 20.32 6.81 19.71
CA LEU A 6 21.44 7.45 20.42
C LEU A 6 21.10 8.88 20.87
N VAL A 7 20.32 9.63 20.08
CA VAL A 7 19.87 10.98 20.44
C VAL A 7 18.61 10.96 21.34
N GLY A 8 18.25 9.82 21.94
CA GLY A 8 17.11 9.70 22.85
C GLY A 8 15.74 9.63 22.18
N GLY A 9 15.67 9.35 20.88
CA GLY A 9 14.41 9.25 20.14
C GLY A 9 13.48 8.18 20.73
N SER A 10 12.25 8.58 21.05
CA SER A 10 11.23 7.66 21.56
C SER A 10 10.89 6.59 20.52
N LYS A 11 10.44 5.41 20.98
CA LYS A 11 10.04 4.33 20.07
C LYS A 11 8.97 4.78 19.07
N SER A 12 8.00 5.59 19.52
CA SER A 12 6.93 6.14 18.66
C SER A 12 7.47 7.02 17.53
N PHE A 13 8.49 7.84 17.83
CA PHE A 13 9.17 8.69 16.83
C PHE A 13 9.87 7.87 15.74
N ILE A 14 10.26 6.63 16.05
CA ILE A 14 10.87 5.71 15.08
C ILE A 14 9.79 4.98 14.28
N TYR A 15 8.70 4.52 14.92
CA TYR A 15 7.62 3.79 14.23
C TYR A 15 6.86 4.64 13.22
N GLY A 16 6.54 5.89 13.56
CA GLY A 16 5.70 6.77 12.74
C GLY A 16 6.17 6.90 11.28
N PRO A 17 7.43 7.30 11.02
CA PRO A 17 7.93 7.46 9.65
C PRO A 17 7.85 6.18 8.80
N PHE A 18 8.11 5.00 9.38
CA PHE A 18 8.04 3.73 8.62
C PHE A 18 6.61 3.32 8.29
N ILE A 19 5.66 3.57 9.19
CA ILE A 19 4.22 3.34 8.93
C ILE A 19 3.76 4.26 7.80
N VAL A 20 4.10 5.55 7.88
CA VAL A 20 3.75 6.54 6.84
C VAL A 20 4.37 6.15 5.50
N GLN A 21 5.64 5.75 5.50
CA GLN A 21 6.33 5.28 4.30
C GLN A 21 5.65 4.04 3.69
N GLY A 22 5.26 3.07 4.52
CA GLY A 22 4.53 1.87 4.07
C GLY A 22 3.19 2.22 3.43
N ILE A 23 2.42 3.14 4.04
CA ILE A 23 1.16 3.64 3.47
C ILE A 23 1.39 4.32 2.13
N ILE A 24 2.37 5.22 2.03
CA ILE A 24 2.69 5.95 0.80
C ILE A 24 3.01 4.98 -0.34
N TYR A 25 3.90 3.99 -0.10
CA TYR A 25 4.25 3.01 -1.13
C TYR A 25 3.07 2.14 -1.55
N SER A 26 2.20 1.74 -0.61
CA SER A 26 0.99 1.00 -0.96
C SER A 26 -0.01 1.83 -1.77
N ILE A 27 -0.15 3.13 -1.49
CA ILE A 27 -0.98 4.03 -2.31
C ILE A 27 -0.43 4.11 -3.74
N PHE A 28 0.89 4.30 -3.91
CA PHE A 28 1.50 4.29 -5.24
C PHE A 28 1.31 2.94 -5.95
N SER A 29 1.50 1.83 -5.24
CA SER A 29 1.29 0.48 -5.77
C SER A 29 -0.16 0.26 -6.22
N PHE A 30 -1.14 0.79 -5.47
CA PHE A 30 -2.54 0.74 -5.85
C PHE A 30 -2.79 1.44 -7.20
N PHE A 31 -2.27 2.65 -7.39
CA PHE A 31 -2.46 3.39 -8.65
C PHE A 31 -1.81 2.68 -9.83
N VAL A 32 -0.60 2.14 -9.66
CA VAL A 32 0.08 1.36 -10.69
C VAL A 32 -0.71 0.10 -11.03
N SER A 33 -1.19 -0.61 -10.02
CA SER A 33 -1.99 -1.83 -10.21
C SER A 33 -3.32 -1.53 -10.90
N LEU A 34 -3.99 -0.44 -10.52
CA LEU A 34 -5.23 0.02 -11.14
C LEU A 34 -5.00 0.38 -12.61
N LEU A 35 -3.91 1.07 -12.93
CA LEU A 35 -3.55 1.40 -14.31
C LEU A 35 -3.36 0.13 -15.15
N ILE A 36 -2.59 -0.83 -14.66
CA ILE A 36 -2.38 -2.12 -15.34
C ILE A 36 -3.71 -2.85 -15.54
N PHE A 37 -4.54 -2.89 -14.50
CA PHE A 37 -5.86 -3.53 -14.56
C PHE A 37 -6.77 -2.86 -15.60
N LEU A 38 -6.80 -1.53 -15.68
CA LEU A 38 -7.60 -0.80 -16.67
C LEU A 38 -7.14 -1.09 -18.10
N LEU A 39 -5.83 -1.22 -18.34
CA LEU A 39 -5.30 -1.60 -19.65
C LEU A 39 -5.75 -3.02 -20.03
N LEU A 40 -5.71 -3.97 -19.10
CA LEU A 40 -6.20 -5.32 -19.31
C LEU A 40 -7.72 -5.35 -19.56
N LEU A 41 -8.48 -4.60 -18.77
CA LEU A 41 -9.93 -4.50 -18.89
C LEU A 41 -10.36 -3.94 -20.25
N LYS A 42 -9.64 -2.93 -20.75
CA LYS A 42 -9.86 -2.38 -22.09
C LYS A 42 -9.67 -3.45 -23.17
N ASN A 43 -8.60 -4.23 -23.08
CA ASN A 43 -8.35 -5.31 -24.05
C ASN A 43 -9.45 -6.39 -24.00
N LEU A 44 -9.94 -6.73 -22.80
CA LEU A 44 -11.05 -7.67 -22.65
C LEU A 44 -12.36 -7.14 -23.25
N ASN A 45 -12.68 -5.86 -23.01
CA ASN A 45 -13.86 -5.23 -23.63
C ASN A 45 -13.75 -5.14 -25.15
N ILE A 46 -12.55 -4.96 -25.72
CA ILE A 46 -12.36 -5.00 -27.17
C ILE A 46 -12.59 -6.42 -27.72
N ALA A 47 -12.11 -7.45 -27.03
CA ALA A 47 -12.20 -8.83 -27.48
C ALA A 47 -13.60 -9.46 -27.29
N PHE A 48 -14.31 -9.07 -26.22
CA PHE A 48 -15.54 -9.72 -25.78
C PHE A 48 -16.72 -8.78 -25.56
N GLY A 49 -16.58 -7.49 -25.90
CA GLY A 49 -17.56 -6.44 -25.60
C GLY A 49 -18.94 -6.65 -26.20
N GLU A 50 -19.05 -7.45 -27.27
CA GLU A 50 -20.33 -7.83 -27.88
C GLU A 50 -21.14 -8.78 -26.99
N TYR A 51 -20.48 -9.55 -26.12
CA TYR A 51 -21.11 -10.56 -25.27
C TYR A 51 -21.11 -10.16 -23.78
N PHE A 52 -20.08 -9.46 -23.33
CA PHE A 52 -19.87 -9.11 -21.93
C PHE A 52 -19.39 -7.66 -21.80
N GLN A 53 -20.01 -6.90 -20.90
CA GLN A 53 -19.53 -5.57 -20.52
C GLN A 53 -18.78 -5.64 -19.20
N PHE A 54 -17.49 -5.35 -19.25
CA PHE A 54 -16.65 -5.33 -18.05
C PHE A 54 -16.44 -3.89 -17.60
N GLU A 55 -16.99 -3.55 -16.44
CA GLU A 55 -16.92 -2.21 -15.86
C GLU A 55 -16.24 -2.20 -14.49
N VAL A 56 -15.63 -1.07 -14.15
CA VAL A 56 -15.02 -0.86 -12.84
C VAL A 56 -16.03 -0.24 -11.90
N SER A 57 -16.39 -0.97 -10.85
CA SER A 57 -17.22 -0.42 -9.77
C SER A 57 -16.41 0.53 -8.88
N LYS A 58 -16.83 1.79 -8.81
CA LYS A 58 -16.20 2.83 -7.97
C LYS A 58 -16.14 2.43 -6.49
N ASN A 59 -17.20 1.77 -6.00
CA ASN A 59 -17.28 1.34 -4.60
C ASN A 59 -16.24 0.28 -4.27
N LEU A 60 -16.05 -0.70 -5.16
CA LEU A 60 -15.05 -1.76 -4.99
C LEU A 60 -13.63 -1.19 -5.09
N THR A 61 -13.38 -0.29 -6.04
CA THR A 61 -12.08 0.38 -6.19
C THR A 61 -11.73 1.21 -4.95
N PHE A 62 -12.71 1.91 -4.36
CA PHE A 62 -12.50 2.65 -3.12
C PHE A 62 -12.22 1.72 -1.93
N LEU A 63 -12.97 0.63 -1.79
CA LEU A 63 -12.70 -0.39 -0.77
C LEU A 63 -11.29 -0.98 -0.94
N GLN A 64 -10.88 -1.26 -2.17
CA GLN A 64 -9.54 -1.76 -2.47
C GLN A 64 -8.44 -0.77 -2.07
N LEU A 65 -8.63 0.54 -2.29
CA LEU A 65 -7.71 1.56 -1.81
C LEU A 65 -7.56 1.53 -0.27
N ILE A 66 -8.67 1.42 0.46
CA ILE A 66 -8.64 1.31 1.93
C ILE A 66 -7.84 0.08 2.36
N ILE A 67 -8.05 -1.06 1.70
CA ILE A 67 -7.32 -2.30 1.97
C ILE A 67 -5.81 -2.10 1.73
N PHE A 68 -5.41 -1.45 0.63
CA PHE A 68 -4.00 -1.16 0.35
C PHE A 68 -3.37 -0.26 1.41
N ILE A 69 -4.08 0.79 1.85
CA ILE A 69 -3.61 1.67 2.94
C ILE A 69 -3.40 0.87 4.22
N PHE A 70 -4.35 0.01 4.56
CA PHE A 70 -4.28 -0.82 5.76
C PHE A 70 -3.10 -1.80 5.72
N ILE A 71 -2.91 -2.49 4.59
CA ILE A 71 -1.77 -3.40 4.36
C ILE A 71 -0.45 -2.63 4.41
N GLY A 72 -0.38 -1.45 3.79
CA GLY A 72 0.79 -0.57 3.84
C GLY A 72 1.16 -0.15 5.25
N GLY A 73 0.17 0.27 6.05
CA GLY A 73 0.38 0.64 7.44
C GLY A 73 0.85 -0.53 8.30
N ILE A 74 0.21 -1.70 8.18
CA ILE A 74 0.61 -2.91 8.91
C ILE A 74 2.02 -3.35 8.52
N SER A 75 2.34 -3.37 7.23
CA SER A 75 3.67 -3.77 6.76
C SER A 75 4.76 -2.82 7.27
N GLY A 76 4.53 -1.51 7.23
CA GLY A 76 5.44 -0.49 7.77
C GLY A 76 5.64 -0.65 9.29
N TYR A 77 4.57 -0.95 10.03
CA TYR A 77 4.63 -1.23 11.46
C TYR A 77 5.42 -2.52 11.77
N LEU A 78 5.15 -3.62 11.06
CA LEU A 78 5.82 -4.90 11.27
C LEU A 78 7.31 -4.82 10.93
N SER A 79 7.66 -4.14 9.85
CA SER A 79 9.05 -3.91 9.44
C SER A 79 9.83 -3.18 10.53
N SER A 80 9.30 -2.06 11.02
CA SER A 80 9.94 -1.26 12.07
C SER A 80 10.04 -1.99 13.42
N ARG A 81 9.09 -2.88 13.75
CA ARG A 81 9.17 -3.73 14.95
C ARG A 81 10.38 -4.66 14.93
N LYS A 82 10.71 -5.24 13.77
CA LYS A 82 11.87 -6.15 13.63
C LYS A 82 13.18 -5.43 13.97
N TYR A 83 13.40 -4.26 13.38
CA TYR A 83 14.63 -3.48 13.60
C TYR A 83 14.78 -2.96 15.04
N LEU A 84 13.67 -2.68 15.74
CA LEU A 84 13.74 -2.23 17.13
C LEU A 84 13.98 -3.36 18.13
N LYS A 85 13.67 -4.61 17.77
CA LYS A 85 13.88 -5.82 18.58
C LYS A 85 15.33 -6.31 18.54
N GLU A 86 16.03 -6.14 17.41
CA GLU A 86 17.46 -6.52 17.24
C GLU A 86 18.44 -5.58 17.93
N LEU A 87 17.97 -4.42 18.41
CA LEU A 87 18.77 -3.41 19.11
C LEU A 87 18.57 -3.46 20.65
N LYS A 88 18.07 -4.59 21.17
CA LYS A 88 18.10 -4.92 22.61
C LYS A 88 19.39 -5.66 22.91
#